data_AF-A0A2Z6P3Y7-F1
#
_entry.id   AF-A0A2Z6P3Y7-F1
#
_cell.length_a   1.000
_cell.length_b   1.000
_cell.length_c   1.000
_cell.angle_alpha   90.00
_cell.angle_beta   90.00
_cell.angle_gamma   90.00
#
_symmetry.space_group_name_H-M   'P 1'
#
loop_
_entity.id
_entity.type
_entity.pdbx_description
1 polymer ?
#
loop_
_entity_poly.entity_id
_entity_poly.type
_entity_poly.pdbx_seq_one_letter_code
_entity_poly.pdbx_strand_id
1 'polypeptide(L)'
;MSRVLYKYLVPIWDSSTGNVASFETSFRFEATTIARAPGDGLIFFLTDQANAATIPDNSRDGLLGVADAKNAFNRFVGVEFDNYANPWDPNYNHIGINLNSFYSVKIMKWRWLYESSTILTVNIIYDSPSSTLTVVVTDYDGQISTLSQMLDLKWLLPEMAVIGISGSSGSCQLNEIYSWSFTSVLNTATRSSSDNIINITTAIATY
;
A
#
# COMPACT_ATOMS: atom_id res chain seq x y z
N MET A 1 2.70 -5.33 15.50
CA MET A 1 2.90 -4.48 14.31
C MET A 1 4.34 -4.58 13.88
N SER A 2 4.58 -4.67 12.59
CA SER A 2 5.90 -4.64 11.98
C SER A 2 5.83 -3.87 10.67
N ARG A 3 6.95 -3.26 10.25
CA ARG A 3 7.07 -2.57 8.97
C ARG A 3 8.36 -2.96 8.28
N VAL A 4 8.29 -3.11 6.98
CA VAL A 4 9.45 -3.10 6.09
C VAL A 4 9.35 -1.89 5.18
N LEU A 5 10.40 -1.08 5.16
CA LEU A 5 10.45 0.15 4.37
C LEU A 5 11.53 0.02 3.31
N TYR A 6 11.29 0.59 2.13
CA TYR A 6 12.38 0.82 1.19
C TYR A 6 13.33 1.88 1.77
N LYS A 7 14.63 1.66 1.59
CA LYS A 7 15.68 2.45 2.25
C LYS A 7 15.74 3.91 1.78
N TYR A 8 15.39 4.16 0.51
CA TYR A 8 15.55 5.47 -0.11
C TYR A 8 14.18 6.15 -0.32
N LEU A 9 14.17 7.47 -0.27
CA LEU A 9 12.99 8.24 -0.66
C LEU A 9 12.74 8.10 -2.16
N VAL A 10 11.47 8.00 -2.52
CA VAL A 10 11.00 7.88 -3.90
C VAL A 10 10.41 9.22 -4.35
N PRO A 11 10.93 9.86 -5.41
CA PRO A 11 10.25 10.99 -6.04
C PRO A 11 8.93 10.53 -6.65
N ILE A 12 7.81 11.08 -6.19
CA ILE A 12 6.46 10.71 -6.65
C ILE A 12 5.77 11.84 -7.41
N TRP A 13 6.21 13.07 -7.27
CA TRP A 13 5.85 14.19 -8.15
C TRP A 13 6.88 15.32 -8.02
N ASP A 14 6.85 16.26 -8.96
CA ASP A 14 7.76 17.40 -8.99
C ASP A 14 6.97 18.71 -9.13
N SER A 15 7.22 19.64 -8.21
CA SER A 15 6.55 20.94 -8.13
C SER A 15 6.94 21.87 -9.27
N SER A 16 8.13 21.70 -9.85
CA SER A 16 8.62 22.57 -10.92
C SER A 16 7.97 22.27 -12.27
N THR A 17 7.78 20.99 -12.60
CA THR A 17 7.09 20.55 -13.83
C THR A 17 5.59 20.31 -13.63
N GLY A 18 5.17 20.04 -12.41
CA GLY A 18 3.84 19.56 -12.08
C GLY A 18 3.61 18.08 -12.42
N ASN A 19 4.62 17.38 -12.94
CA ASN A 19 4.54 15.97 -13.34
C ASN A 19 4.45 15.06 -12.12
N VAL A 20 3.75 13.94 -12.29
CA VAL A 20 3.55 12.89 -11.27
C VAL A 20 4.13 11.58 -11.79
N ALA A 21 4.78 10.83 -10.90
CA ALA A 21 5.37 9.55 -11.24
C ALA A 21 4.27 8.51 -11.50
N SER A 22 4.46 7.67 -12.51
CA SER A 22 3.79 6.37 -12.57
C SER A 22 4.61 5.36 -11.78
N PHE A 23 3.96 4.41 -11.12
CA PHE A 23 4.66 3.33 -10.44
C PHE A 23 3.94 2.00 -10.56
N GLU A 24 4.72 0.94 -10.40
CA GLU A 24 4.26 -0.43 -10.26
C GLU A 24 4.93 -1.06 -9.04
N THR A 25 4.17 -1.78 -8.24
CA THR A 25 4.72 -2.65 -7.20
C THR A 25 4.06 -4.02 -7.27
N SER A 26 4.87 -5.05 -7.08
CA SER A 26 4.40 -6.42 -7.03
C SER A 26 4.90 -7.08 -5.76
N PHE A 27 4.04 -7.81 -5.07
CA PHE A 27 4.47 -8.62 -3.93
C PHE A 27 3.66 -9.89 -3.79
N ARG A 28 4.28 -10.88 -3.16
CA ARG A 28 3.65 -12.14 -2.80
C ARG A 28 3.66 -12.25 -1.30
N PHE A 29 2.49 -12.48 -0.72
CA PHE A 29 2.36 -12.59 0.73
C PHE A 29 1.39 -13.67 1.12
N GLU A 30 1.49 -14.10 2.37
CA GLU A 30 0.56 -15.00 3.04
C GLU A 30 0.15 -14.39 4.39
N ALA A 31 -1.14 -14.50 4.68
CA ALA A 31 -1.72 -14.15 5.98
C ALA A 31 -2.25 -15.43 6.62
N THR A 32 -1.47 -16.00 7.54
CA THR A 32 -1.77 -17.28 8.20
C THR A 32 -2.25 -17.04 9.62
N THR A 33 -3.43 -17.58 9.96
CA THR A 33 -3.94 -17.53 11.34
C THR A 33 -3.24 -18.60 12.18
N ILE A 34 -2.67 -18.19 13.31
CA ILE A 34 -1.97 -19.08 14.24
C ILE A 34 -2.79 -19.39 15.50
N ALA A 35 -3.75 -18.54 15.89
CA ALA A 35 -4.61 -18.80 17.04
C ALA A 35 -5.92 -17.99 17.03
N ARG A 36 -6.98 -18.56 17.62
CA ARG A 36 -8.28 -17.94 17.96
C ARG A 36 -9.09 -17.38 16.79
N ALA A 37 -8.65 -16.25 16.25
CA ALA A 37 -9.36 -15.42 15.30
C ALA A 37 -8.35 -14.74 14.37
N PRO A 38 -8.70 -14.50 13.11
CA PRO A 38 -7.79 -13.86 12.16
C PRO A 38 -7.64 -12.38 12.48
N GLY A 39 -6.65 -11.74 11.89
CA GLY A 39 -6.54 -10.28 11.92
C GLY A 39 -5.21 -9.75 12.43
N ASP A 40 -4.91 -8.49 12.16
CA ASP A 40 -5.79 -7.52 11.47
C ASP A 40 -5.50 -7.37 9.98
N GLY A 41 -4.29 -7.70 9.53
CA GLY A 41 -3.95 -7.73 8.10
C GLY A 41 -2.60 -7.13 7.76
N LEU A 42 -2.50 -6.73 6.48
CA LEU A 42 -1.29 -6.17 5.86
C LEU A 42 -1.67 -4.99 4.95
N ILE A 43 -0.80 -3.99 4.84
CA ILE A 43 -0.98 -2.84 3.97
C ILE A 43 0.32 -2.49 3.23
N PHE A 44 0.24 -2.35 1.90
CA PHE A 44 1.26 -1.63 1.13
C PHE A 44 0.93 -0.13 1.20
N PHE A 45 1.91 0.72 1.49
CA PHE A 45 1.66 2.14 1.69
C PHE A 45 2.78 3.04 1.19
N LEU A 46 2.39 4.27 0.86
CA LEU A 46 3.25 5.43 0.64
C LEU A 46 2.94 6.48 1.71
N THR A 47 3.97 7.10 2.27
CA THR A 47 3.84 8.14 3.31
C THR A 47 4.97 9.17 3.20
N ASP A 48 4.87 10.27 3.95
CA ASP A 48 6.01 11.17 4.13
C ASP A 48 7.11 10.59 5.05
N GLN A 49 8.30 11.19 4.98
CA GLN A 49 9.46 10.77 5.78
C GLN A 49 9.23 10.89 7.29
N ALA A 50 8.46 11.88 7.74
CA ALA A 50 8.22 12.10 9.17
C ALA A 50 7.37 10.98 9.77
N ASN A 51 6.29 10.60 9.10
CA ASN A 51 5.42 9.49 9.47
C ASN A 51 6.07 8.11 9.29
N ALA A 52 7.06 8.00 8.40
CA ALA A 52 7.84 6.77 8.23
C ALA A 52 8.88 6.55 9.33
N ALA A 53 9.36 7.63 9.99
CA ALA A 53 10.47 7.55 10.94
C ALA A 53 10.15 6.65 12.14
N THR A 54 8.91 6.67 12.62
CA THR A 54 8.42 5.84 13.73
C THR A 54 7.04 5.27 13.41
N ILE A 55 6.69 4.13 13.98
CA ILE A 55 5.30 3.62 13.92
C ILE A 55 4.45 4.54 14.81
N PRO A 56 3.29 5.05 14.36
CA PRO A 56 2.47 5.94 15.19
C PRO A 56 1.99 5.23 16.47
N ASP A 57 1.92 5.95 17.58
CA ASP A 57 1.69 5.33 18.90
C ASP A 57 0.33 4.62 19.01
N ASN A 58 -0.72 5.21 18.40
CA ASN A 58 -2.09 4.70 18.45
C ASN A 58 -2.47 3.99 17.14
N SER A 59 -1.57 3.19 16.55
CA SER A 59 -1.76 2.54 15.24
C SER A 59 -1.84 1.01 15.27
N ARG A 60 -2.19 0.44 16.43
CA ARG A 60 -2.31 -1.01 16.63
C ARG A 60 -3.50 -1.61 15.88
N ASP A 61 -3.48 -2.93 15.81
CA ASP A 61 -4.59 -3.74 15.31
C ASP A 61 -5.01 -3.29 13.90
N GLY A 62 -6.30 -3.07 13.65
CA GLY A 62 -6.86 -2.62 12.36
C GLY A 62 -6.34 -1.29 11.80
N LEU A 63 -5.48 -0.57 12.52
CA LEU A 63 -4.80 0.63 12.00
C LEU A 63 -3.46 0.31 11.32
N LEU A 64 -3.10 -0.98 11.30
CA LEU A 64 -2.03 -1.59 10.51
C LEU A 64 -0.67 -0.90 10.63
N GLY A 65 -0.37 -0.19 11.73
CA GLY A 65 0.90 0.51 11.91
C GLY A 65 1.11 1.75 11.03
N VAL A 66 0.05 2.27 10.39
CA VAL A 66 0.11 3.38 9.42
C VAL A 66 -0.75 4.58 9.78
N ALA A 67 -1.84 4.39 10.53
CA ALA A 67 -2.76 5.45 10.92
C ALA A 67 -2.78 5.62 12.44
N ASP A 68 -2.68 6.87 12.93
CA ASP A 68 -2.86 7.18 14.34
C ASP A 68 -4.35 7.49 14.62
N ALA A 69 -4.97 6.73 15.52
CA ALA A 69 -6.37 6.90 15.92
C ALA A 69 -6.69 8.29 16.49
N LYS A 70 -5.69 9.01 17.02
CA LYS A 70 -5.83 10.33 17.62
C LYS A 70 -5.42 11.46 16.68
N ASN A 71 -5.01 11.15 15.45
CA ASN A 71 -4.65 12.13 14.45
C ASN A 71 -5.70 12.17 13.33
N ALA A 72 -6.41 13.29 13.19
CA ALA A 72 -7.34 13.50 12.08
C ALA A 72 -6.62 13.75 10.73
N PHE A 73 -5.31 14.02 10.76
CA PHE A 73 -4.49 14.37 9.61
C PHE A 73 -3.42 13.30 9.35
N ASN A 74 -3.82 12.02 9.40
CA ASN A 74 -2.97 10.94 8.92
C ASN A 74 -2.58 11.22 7.46
N ARG A 75 -1.33 10.92 7.08
CA ARG A 75 -0.84 11.17 5.73
C ARG A 75 -0.25 9.91 5.14
N PHE A 76 -1.05 9.19 4.38
CA PHE A 76 -0.64 7.99 3.67
C PHE A 76 -1.61 7.67 2.52
N VAL A 77 -1.10 6.98 1.52
CA VAL A 77 -1.91 6.25 0.52
C VAL A 77 -1.62 4.78 0.70
N GLY A 78 -2.64 3.95 0.83
CA GLY A 78 -2.48 2.54 1.15
C GLY A 78 -3.39 1.63 0.34
N VAL A 79 -2.96 0.38 0.20
CA VAL A 79 -3.78 -0.75 -0.25
C VAL A 79 -3.75 -1.81 0.86
N GLU A 80 -4.85 -1.93 1.59
CA GLU A 80 -4.97 -2.88 2.70
C GLU A 80 -5.54 -4.22 2.26
N PHE A 81 -5.12 -5.26 2.97
CA PHE A 81 -5.58 -6.63 2.88
C PHE A 81 -6.07 -7.00 4.28
N ASP A 82 -7.35 -6.81 4.50
CA ASP A 82 -7.99 -6.86 5.80
C ASP A 82 -8.83 -8.15 5.92
N ASN A 83 -8.48 -8.96 6.90
CA ASN A 83 -9.19 -10.19 7.24
C ASN A 83 -9.82 -10.15 8.64
N TYR A 84 -10.08 -8.96 9.17
CA TYR A 84 -10.75 -8.75 10.43
C TYR A 84 -11.67 -7.52 10.38
N ALA A 85 -12.98 -7.76 10.35
CA ALA A 85 -13.96 -6.68 10.30
C ALA A 85 -14.01 -5.86 11.61
N ASN A 86 -13.37 -4.68 11.63
CA ASN A 86 -13.55 -3.69 12.68
C ASN A 86 -14.90 -2.94 12.51
N PRO A 87 -15.33 -2.11 13.50
CA PRO A 87 -16.62 -1.40 13.42
C PRO A 87 -16.81 -0.46 12.22
N TRP A 88 -15.72 -0.07 11.54
CA TRP A 88 -15.75 0.78 10.34
C TRP A 88 -15.77 -0.01 9.03
N ASP A 89 -15.54 -1.31 9.09
CA ASP A 89 -15.37 -2.17 7.92
C ASP A 89 -16.68 -2.78 7.44
N PRO A 90 -16.71 -3.27 6.18
CA PRO A 90 -17.69 -4.27 5.81
C PRO A 90 -17.59 -5.50 6.73
N ASN A 91 -18.70 -6.23 6.88
CA ASN A 91 -18.77 -7.46 7.68
C ASN A 91 -18.12 -8.68 6.99
N TYR A 92 -17.11 -8.46 6.15
CA TYR A 92 -16.38 -9.47 5.40
C TYR A 92 -14.94 -9.03 5.16
N ASN A 93 -14.04 -10.00 4.95
CA ASN A 93 -12.65 -9.74 4.57
C ASN A 93 -12.60 -8.98 3.25
N HIS A 94 -11.76 -7.97 3.17
CA HIS A 94 -11.75 -7.06 2.04
C HIS A 94 -10.34 -6.60 1.68
N ILE A 95 -10.22 -6.13 0.45
CA ILE A 95 -9.07 -5.36 -0.02
C ILE A 95 -9.56 -3.95 -0.23
N GLY A 96 -8.86 -2.99 0.37
CA GLY A 96 -9.26 -1.59 0.42
C GLY A 96 -8.20 -0.66 -0.16
N ILE A 97 -8.63 0.49 -0.69
CA ILE A 97 -7.75 1.62 -1.00
C ILE A 97 -7.98 2.69 0.05
N ASN A 98 -6.94 3.06 0.79
CA ASN A 98 -7.00 3.98 1.92
C ASN A 98 -6.31 5.30 1.56
N LEU A 99 -7.00 6.42 1.76
CA LEU A 99 -6.47 7.77 1.51
C LEU A 99 -6.53 8.57 2.82
N ASN A 100 -5.40 8.76 3.48
CA ASN A 100 -5.27 9.54 4.73
C ASN A 100 -6.19 9.07 5.87
N SER A 101 -6.76 7.87 5.78
CA SER A 101 -7.81 7.37 6.67
C SER A 101 -7.84 5.84 6.61
N PHE A 102 -8.15 5.20 7.73
CA PHE A 102 -8.40 3.75 7.78
C PHE A 102 -9.77 3.36 7.17
N TYR A 103 -10.67 4.32 6.97
CA TYR A 103 -11.85 4.09 6.13
C TYR A 103 -11.41 4.04 4.67
N SER A 104 -11.43 2.85 4.05
CA SER A 104 -11.09 2.72 2.63
C SER A 104 -12.14 3.41 1.75
N VAL A 105 -11.67 4.18 0.77
CA VAL A 105 -12.54 4.92 -0.18
C VAL A 105 -13.15 4.00 -1.22
N LYS A 106 -12.55 2.83 -1.42
CA LYS A 106 -12.99 1.79 -2.33
C LYS A 106 -12.59 0.44 -1.75
N ILE A 107 -13.49 -0.54 -1.83
CA ILE A 107 -13.28 -1.89 -1.33
C ILE A 107 -13.72 -2.94 -2.36
N MET A 108 -13.09 -4.11 -2.30
CA MET A 108 -13.59 -5.35 -2.91
C MET A 108 -13.54 -6.50 -1.91
N LYS A 109 -14.38 -7.51 -2.09
CA LYS A 109 -14.33 -8.73 -1.26
C LYS A 109 -13.01 -9.45 -1.48
N TRP A 110 -12.37 -9.84 -0.39
CA TRP A 110 -11.23 -10.73 -0.40
C TRP A 110 -11.68 -12.13 -0.01
N ARG A 111 -11.48 -13.11 -0.91
CA ARG A 111 -11.79 -14.53 -0.67
C ARG A 111 -10.70 -15.19 0.20
N TRP A 112 -10.42 -14.59 1.35
CA TRP A 112 -9.47 -15.14 2.29
C TRP A 112 -10.02 -16.41 2.95
N LEU A 113 -9.18 -17.44 3.07
CA LEU A 113 -9.55 -18.75 3.60
C LEU A 113 -8.91 -18.97 4.98
N TYR A 114 -9.73 -19.07 6.01
CA TYR A 114 -9.28 -19.06 7.41
C TYR A 114 -8.25 -20.12 7.80
N GLU A 115 -8.39 -21.32 7.26
CA GLU A 115 -7.52 -22.46 7.56
C GLU A 115 -6.51 -22.77 6.44
N SER A 116 -6.39 -21.89 5.44
CA SER A 116 -5.53 -22.11 4.28
C SER A 116 -4.40 -21.10 4.25
N SER A 117 -3.18 -21.64 4.25
CA SER A 117 -1.96 -20.91 3.96
C SER A 117 -1.91 -20.68 2.43
N THR A 118 -2.60 -19.65 1.97
CA THR A 118 -2.67 -19.29 0.54
C THR A 118 -1.86 -18.05 0.25
N ILE A 119 -0.88 -18.22 -0.64
CA ILE A 119 -0.07 -17.10 -1.13
C ILE A 119 -0.89 -16.29 -2.14
N LEU A 120 -1.09 -15.01 -1.84
CA LEU A 120 -1.64 -14.04 -2.78
C LEU A 120 -0.51 -13.41 -3.59
N THR A 121 -0.74 -13.23 -4.89
CA THR A 121 0.11 -12.40 -5.74
C THR A 121 -0.59 -11.07 -6.01
N VAL A 122 0.05 -9.97 -5.62
CA VAL A 122 -0.50 -8.62 -5.71
C VAL A 122 0.32 -7.82 -6.71
N ASN A 123 -0.36 -7.10 -7.60
CA ASN A 123 0.23 -6.08 -8.45
C ASN A 123 -0.56 -4.77 -8.29
N ILE A 124 0.12 -3.68 -7.95
CA ILE A 124 -0.48 -2.36 -7.79
C ILE A 124 0.19 -1.42 -8.79
N ILE A 125 -0.62 -0.76 -9.60
CA ILE A 125 -0.17 0.14 -10.66
C ILE A 125 -0.81 1.50 -10.43
N TYR A 126 -0.01 2.54 -10.34
CA TYR A 126 -0.48 3.92 -10.44
C TYR A 126 -0.10 4.48 -11.80
N ASP A 127 -1.11 4.82 -12.60
CA ASP A 127 -0.96 5.45 -13.90
C ASP A 127 -1.18 6.97 -13.75
N SER A 128 -0.11 7.75 -13.85
CA SER A 128 -0.19 9.20 -13.65
C SER A 128 -1.01 9.96 -14.70
N PRO A 129 -1.01 9.60 -16.01
CA PRO A 129 -1.87 10.23 -17.00
C PRO A 129 -3.37 10.13 -16.69
N SER A 130 -3.82 9.00 -16.15
CA SER A 130 -5.22 8.81 -15.73
C SER A 130 -5.46 9.07 -14.23
N SER A 131 -4.41 9.41 -13.46
CA SER A 131 -4.46 9.57 -12.00
C SER A 131 -5.16 8.40 -11.30
N THR A 132 -4.91 7.17 -11.77
CA THR A 132 -5.64 5.98 -11.32
C THR A 132 -4.71 4.97 -10.69
N LEU A 133 -5.03 4.59 -9.45
CA LEU A 133 -4.44 3.43 -8.78
C LEU A 133 -5.29 2.20 -9.08
N THR A 134 -4.67 1.15 -9.61
CA THR A 134 -5.30 -0.15 -9.89
C THR A 134 -4.57 -1.25 -9.14
N VAL A 135 -5.33 -2.06 -8.42
CA VAL A 135 -4.89 -3.22 -7.65
C VAL A 135 -5.38 -4.46 -8.40
N VAL A 136 -4.48 -5.37 -8.71
CA VAL A 136 -4.74 -6.68 -9.31
C VAL A 136 -4.26 -7.74 -8.35
N VAL A 137 -5.15 -8.63 -7.94
CA VAL A 137 -4.84 -9.73 -7.03
C VAL A 137 -5.13 -11.04 -7.74
N THR A 138 -4.13 -11.91 -7.75
CA THR A 138 -4.25 -13.28 -8.23
C THR A 138 -4.17 -14.22 -7.03
N ASP A 139 -5.24 -14.97 -6.81
CA ASP A 139 -5.36 -15.95 -5.74
C ASP A 139 -4.66 -17.27 -6.12
N TYR A 140 -4.51 -18.20 -5.16
CA TYR A 140 -3.78 -19.46 -5.34
C TYR A 140 -4.36 -20.37 -6.42
N ASP A 141 -5.67 -20.26 -6.70
CA ASP A 141 -6.38 -21.01 -7.75
C ASP A 141 -6.34 -20.28 -9.11
N GLY A 142 -5.64 -19.15 -9.20
CA GLY A 142 -5.53 -18.33 -10.40
C GLY A 142 -6.70 -17.37 -10.61
N GLN A 143 -7.67 -17.28 -9.69
CA GLN A 143 -8.73 -16.29 -9.78
C GLN A 143 -8.15 -14.87 -9.67
N ILE A 144 -8.53 -14.00 -10.60
CA ILE A 144 -8.08 -12.60 -10.63
C ILE A 144 -9.22 -11.69 -10.15
N SER A 145 -8.89 -10.79 -9.21
CA SER A 145 -9.76 -9.72 -8.74
C SER A 145 -9.09 -8.37 -8.95
N THR A 146 -9.87 -7.34 -9.28
CA THR A 146 -9.35 -5.99 -9.53
C THR A 146 -10.13 -4.91 -8.78
N LEU A 147 -9.40 -3.89 -8.34
CA LEU A 147 -9.94 -2.71 -7.66
C LEU A 147 -9.23 -1.47 -8.18
N SER A 148 -9.98 -0.44 -8.58
CA SER A 148 -9.37 0.81 -9.04
C SER A 148 -10.00 2.03 -8.37
N GLN A 149 -9.18 3.05 -8.16
CA GLN A 149 -9.60 4.34 -7.62
C GLN A 149 -8.80 5.47 -8.27
N MET A 150 -9.50 6.49 -8.74
CA MET A 150 -8.86 7.74 -9.17
C MET A 150 -8.45 8.53 -7.92
N LEU A 151 -7.19 8.94 -7.86
CA LEU A 151 -6.61 9.71 -6.76
C LEU A 151 -5.49 10.59 -7.29
N ASP A 152 -5.29 11.77 -6.69
CA ASP A 152 -4.20 12.66 -7.04
C ASP A 152 -3.16 12.66 -5.92
N LEU A 153 -1.99 12.07 -6.22
CA LEU A 153 -0.88 11.96 -5.26
C LEU A 153 -0.38 13.32 -4.74
N LYS A 154 -0.55 14.40 -5.52
CA LYS A 154 -0.06 15.75 -5.13
C LYS A 154 -0.84 16.32 -3.95
N TRP A 155 -2.12 15.95 -3.81
CA TRP A 155 -2.95 16.37 -2.68
C TRP A 155 -2.76 15.49 -1.45
N LEU A 156 -2.21 14.30 -1.63
CA LEU A 156 -2.14 13.27 -0.59
C LEU A 156 -0.75 13.18 0.04
N LEU A 157 0.31 13.44 -0.73
CA LEU A 157 1.69 13.18 -0.33
C LEU A 157 2.64 14.31 -0.79
N PRO A 158 3.76 14.54 -0.08
CA PRO A 158 4.82 15.44 -0.54
C PRO A 158 5.54 14.88 -1.79
N GLU A 159 6.42 15.68 -2.41
CA GLU A 159 7.16 15.30 -3.63
C GLU A 159 7.98 14.00 -3.46
N MET A 160 8.46 13.74 -2.25
CA MET A 160 9.28 12.57 -1.90
C MET A 160 8.53 11.70 -0.89
N ALA A 161 8.30 10.43 -1.21
CA ALA A 161 7.62 9.48 -0.34
C ALA A 161 8.55 8.37 0.16
N VAL A 162 8.25 7.84 1.34
CA VAL A 162 8.70 6.53 1.78
C VAL A 162 7.65 5.50 1.39
N ILE A 163 8.10 4.37 0.86
CA ILE A 163 7.25 3.24 0.49
C ILE A 163 7.54 2.07 1.42
N GLY A 164 6.52 1.28 1.73
CA GLY A 164 6.69 0.14 2.60
C GLY A 164 5.50 -0.80 2.63
N ILE A 165 5.69 -1.88 3.37
CA ILE A 165 4.62 -2.80 3.74
C ILE A 165 4.58 -2.85 5.27
N SER A 166 3.39 -2.74 5.83
CA SER A 166 3.13 -2.83 7.26
C SER A 166 2.16 -3.96 7.53
N GLY A 167 2.29 -4.63 8.68
CA GLY A 167 1.37 -5.66 9.12
C GLY A 167 1.05 -5.52 10.60
N SER A 168 -0.19 -5.82 10.96
CA SER A 168 -0.62 -5.92 12.35
C SER A 168 -1.40 -7.21 12.55
N SER A 169 -1.07 -7.93 13.60
CA SER A 169 -1.67 -9.25 13.84
C SER A 169 -1.55 -9.78 15.26
N GLY A 170 -1.03 -8.96 16.18
CA GLY A 170 -0.75 -9.37 17.56
C GLY A 170 -0.04 -10.72 17.65
N SER A 171 -0.64 -11.66 18.39
CA SER A 171 -0.20 -13.05 18.53
C SER A 171 -1.11 -14.07 17.80
N CYS A 172 -1.97 -13.60 16.89
CA CYS A 172 -3.04 -14.41 16.31
C CYS A 172 -2.87 -14.65 14.80
N GLN A 173 -2.03 -13.88 14.12
CA GLN A 173 -1.71 -14.08 12.70
C GLN A 173 -0.25 -13.77 12.37
N LEU A 174 0.27 -14.46 11.36
CA LEU A 174 1.55 -14.18 10.71
C LEU A 174 1.28 -13.54 9.35
N ASN A 175 2.02 -12.46 9.06
CA ASN A 175 2.02 -11.80 7.76
C ASN A 175 3.41 -11.98 7.14
N GLU A 176 3.52 -12.88 6.18
CA GLU A 176 4.80 -13.27 5.57
C GLU A 176 4.86 -12.73 4.14
N ILE A 177 5.95 -12.04 3.81
CA ILE A 177 6.21 -11.48 2.49
C ILE A 177 7.31 -12.32 1.85
N TYR A 178 7.01 -12.99 0.74
CA TYR A 178 7.97 -13.87 0.05
C TYR A 178 8.78 -13.14 -1.02
N SER A 179 8.18 -12.12 -1.63
CA SER A 179 8.84 -11.29 -2.63
C SER A 179 8.21 -9.92 -2.67
N TRP A 180 9.01 -8.89 -2.92
CA TRP A 180 8.52 -7.54 -3.15
C TRP A 180 9.37 -6.82 -4.19
N SER A 181 8.74 -6.19 -5.16
CA SER A 181 9.37 -5.30 -6.12
C SER A 181 8.59 -3.98 -6.21
N PHE A 182 9.30 -2.92 -6.54
CA PHE A 182 8.75 -1.60 -6.80
C PHE A 182 9.55 -0.95 -7.92
N THR A 183 8.87 -0.31 -8.86
CA THR A 183 9.48 0.53 -9.89
C THR A 183 8.64 1.79 -10.07
N SER A 184 9.27 2.95 -10.12
CA SER A 184 8.62 4.22 -10.47
C SER A 184 9.39 4.97 -11.54
N VAL A 185 8.65 5.75 -12.32
CA VAL A 185 9.18 6.61 -13.39
C VAL A 185 8.60 8.01 -13.23
N LEU A 186 9.46 8.98 -12.96
CA LEU A 186 9.12 10.41 -12.94
C LEU A 186 9.84 11.11 -14.10
N ASN A 187 9.07 11.71 -14.99
CA ASN A 187 9.60 12.61 -16.01
C ASN A 187 9.79 14.00 -15.40
N THR A 188 11.02 14.50 -15.32
CA THR A 188 11.32 15.84 -14.78
C THR A 188 11.57 16.87 -15.87
N ALA A 189 11.22 16.57 -17.13
CA ALA A 189 11.27 17.56 -18.20
C ALA A 189 10.06 18.49 -18.12
N THR A 190 10.31 19.79 -18.27
CA THR A 190 9.25 20.76 -18.60
C THR A 190 8.90 20.61 -20.08
N ARG A 191 7.64 20.86 -20.48
CA ARG A 191 7.17 20.76 -21.88
C ARG A 191 8.00 21.58 -22.90
N SER A 192 8.90 22.46 -22.45
CA SER A 192 9.74 23.36 -23.25
C SER A 192 11.25 23.05 -23.23
N SER A 193 11.73 22.06 -22.47
CA SER A 193 13.16 21.72 -22.38
C SER A 193 13.52 20.50 -23.24
N SER A 194 14.57 20.60 -24.06
CA SER A 194 15.08 19.51 -24.90
C SER A 194 15.78 18.38 -24.12
N ASP A 195 16.08 18.59 -22.84
CA ASP A 195 16.76 17.64 -21.98
C ASP A 195 15.72 16.86 -21.14
N ASN A 196 15.17 15.80 -21.73
CA ASN A 196 14.26 14.89 -21.03
C ASN A 196 15.04 14.07 -20.00
N ILE A 197 15.02 14.49 -18.73
CA ILE A 197 15.54 13.67 -17.63
C ILE A 197 14.40 12.77 -17.13
N ILE A 198 14.65 11.46 -17.17
CA ILE A 198 13.74 10.43 -16.65
C ILE A 198 14.39 9.84 -15.39
N ASN A 199 13.76 10.04 -14.24
CA ASN A 199 14.19 9.41 -13.00
C ASN A 199 13.47 8.07 -12.86
N ILE A 200 14.23 6.98 -12.90
CA ILE A 200 13.73 5.62 -12.67
C ILE A 200 14.22 5.18 -11.29
N THR A 201 13.29 4.82 -10.40
CA THR A 201 13.60 4.22 -9.10
C THR A 201 13.17 2.77 -9.13
N THR A 202 14.08 1.84 -8.80
CA THR A 202 13.76 0.41 -8.69
C THR A 202 14.17 -0.11 -7.31
N ALA A 203 13.30 -0.89 -6.70
CA ALA A 203 13.55 -1.65 -5.48
C ALA A 203 13.14 -3.11 -5.70
N ILE A 204 13.98 -4.05 -5.27
CA ILE A 204 13.70 -5.49 -5.32
C ILE A 204 14.16 -6.07 -3.98
N ALA A 205 13.28 -6.82 -3.34
CA ALA A 205 13.55 -7.62 -2.15
C ALA A 205 13.06 -9.06 -2.40
N THR A 206 13.98 -10.01 -2.27
CA THR A 206 13.73 -11.45 -2.28
C THR A 206 14.18 -11.99 -0.93
N TYR A 207 13.30 -12.71 -0.23
CA TYR A 207 13.53 -13.21 1.13
C TYR A 207 13.89 -14.69 1.12
#